data_AF-A0A0B7MT89-F1
#
_entry.id   AF-A0A0B7MT89-F1
#
_cell.length_a   1.000
_cell.length_b   1.000
_cell.length_c   1.000
_cell.angle_alpha   90.00
_cell.angle_beta   90.00
_cell.angle_gamma   90.00
#
_symmetry.space_group_name_H-M   'P 1'
#
loop_
_entity.id
_entity.type
_entity.pdbx_description
1 polymer ?
#
loop_
_entity_poly.entity_id
_entity_poly.type
_entity_poly.pdbx_seq_one_letter_code
_entity_poly.pdbx_strand_id
1 'polypeptide(L)'
;MNKNQQLLKKETIDQGSFFQIHIDNVDVNATLTIVSDLTSSICLQEIETINHDTMYEQQQLLQQQQQQPLIEFVGHDLTLGLGTSQSLMTSFPWIVSSLLDTERSQIALPKAWLMDHEESLGMETLYFRGDSFYAPRIITILLGEYDDQHYPAAMYTSKLFMFLSNIRYRFPHAFIIVLSEPLGVLFQESQKAVYLMNDAADQDIAFIDTTGWVRYGPTTYKNPLHLNDKGQELFARKLAPLLKAKLNGLPFPVQPNPNLPYDWHTTDIGQEHTIGLEGSVSFDSAHLFTLWGSGQGPNLENFRFVYQQLSNNGSIEAVVESHAAFASCAKAGIMLREHLGHTSQQVMLGFSPQLGVFSSRNGHVVRARKLSPPYRLRLQRQGRTITASIASVTAAATWEPFYDVTIEMAPTIYLGLAVTSCDPTVVSVAKFSQVKLQGGIGRDGSYSAGRLLLQN
;
A
#
# COMPACT_ATOMS: atom_id res chain seq x y z
N MET A 1 21.08 24.96 -1.26
CA MET A 1 20.72 25.19 -2.68
C MET A 1 21.90 24.70 -3.50
N ASN A 2 21.73 23.60 -4.23
CA ASN A 2 22.78 23.14 -5.14
C ASN A 2 22.95 24.21 -6.23
N LYS A 3 24.18 24.57 -6.58
CA LYS A 3 24.47 25.66 -7.55
C LYS A 3 23.95 25.39 -8.97
N ASN A 4 23.32 24.24 -9.22
CA ASN A 4 22.97 23.74 -10.56
C ASN A 4 21.45 23.63 -10.80
N GLN A 5 20.62 24.42 -10.13
CA GLN A 5 19.17 24.47 -10.39
C GLN A 5 18.71 25.91 -10.62
N GLN A 6 18.33 26.22 -11.87
CA GLN A 6 17.61 27.45 -12.21
C GLN A 6 16.13 27.10 -12.43
N LEU A 7 15.25 27.70 -11.63
CA LEU A 7 13.80 27.57 -11.79
C LEU A 7 13.30 28.77 -12.62
N LEU A 8 12.93 28.52 -13.87
CA LEU A 8 12.26 29.52 -14.71
C LEU A 8 10.76 29.30 -14.61
N LYS A 9 10.03 30.23 -13.97
CA LYS A 9 8.57 30.20 -13.84
C LYS A 9 7.95 31.30 -14.71
N LYS A 10 6.96 30.97 -15.54
CA LYS A 10 6.11 31.96 -16.22
C LYS A 10 4.69 31.86 -15.65
N GLU A 11 4.10 33.01 -15.33
CA GLU A 11 2.70 33.16 -14.98
C GLU A 11 2.04 33.95 -16.12
N THR A 12 1.47 33.31 -17.15
CA THR A 12 0.52 33.98 -18.07
C THR A 12 -0.16 33.03 -19.07
N ILE A 13 -1.38 33.42 -19.48
CA ILE A 13 -2.47 32.64 -20.11
C ILE A 13 -2.37 32.59 -21.66
N ASP A 14 -1.26 33.01 -22.26
CA ASP A 14 -1.21 33.18 -23.72
C ASP A 14 -0.81 31.91 -24.48
N GLN A 15 -1.77 31.39 -25.26
CA GLN A 15 -1.54 30.34 -26.24
C GLN A 15 -0.50 30.78 -27.28
N GLY A 16 0.58 30.00 -27.44
CA GLY A 16 1.51 30.12 -28.57
C GLY A 16 2.75 31.00 -28.36
N SER A 17 3.19 31.26 -27.14
CA SER A 17 4.45 31.98 -26.90
C SER A 17 5.68 31.07 -27.09
N PHE A 18 6.50 31.32 -28.11
CA PHE A 18 7.84 30.73 -28.23
C PHE A 18 8.79 31.31 -27.16
N PHE A 19 9.71 30.50 -26.63
CA PHE A 19 10.75 30.98 -25.72
C PHE A 19 12.09 30.29 -25.99
N GLN A 20 13.16 31.09 -26.07
CA GLN A 20 14.53 30.60 -26.03
C GLN A 20 15.01 30.62 -24.57
N ILE A 21 15.54 29.48 -24.11
CA ILE A 21 16.20 29.37 -22.82
C ILE A 21 17.71 29.37 -23.10
N HIS A 22 18.39 30.44 -22.72
CA HIS A 22 19.85 30.54 -22.79
C HIS A 22 20.43 30.16 -21.43
N ILE A 23 21.32 29.17 -21.38
CA ILE A 23 21.99 28.76 -20.15
C ILE A 23 23.50 28.80 -20.39
N ASP A 24 24.16 29.74 -19.73
CA ASP A 24 25.62 29.87 -19.75
C ASP A 24 26.26 28.92 -18.73
N ASN A 25 27.40 28.31 -19.09
CA ASN A 25 28.18 27.43 -18.22
C ASN A 25 27.41 26.20 -17.68
N VAL A 26 26.72 25.50 -18.57
CA VAL A 26 26.05 24.23 -18.27
C VAL A 26 27.11 23.15 -18.02
N ASP A 27 27.22 22.68 -16.79
CA ASP A 27 27.97 21.45 -16.46
C ASP A 27 27.38 20.28 -17.30
N VAL A 28 28.22 19.37 -17.78
CA VAL A 28 27.79 18.19 -18.57
C VAL A 28 26.75 17.32 -17.85
N ASN A 29 26.56 17.52 -16.54
CA ASN A 29 25.56 16.87 -15.70
C ASN A 29 24.35 17.76 -15.33
N ALA A 30 24.14 18.89 -15.98
CA ALA A 30 23.02 19.76 -15.67
C ALA A 30 21.69 19.18 -16.17
N THR A 31 20.64 19.26 -15.34
CA THR A 31 19.29 18.87 -15.72
C THR A 31 18.46 20.11 -16.04
N LEU A 32 18.07 20.28 -17.30
CA LEU A 32 17.04 21.24 -17.68
C LEU A 32 15.66 20.66 -17.36
N THR A 33 14.94 21.27 -16.42
CA THR A 33 13.56 20.89 -16.10
C THR A 33 12.62 21.98 -16.60
N ILE A 34 11.69 21.62 -17.47
CA ILE A 34 10.68 22.53 -18.00
C ILE A 34 9.32 22.10 -17.47
N VAL A 35 8.56 23.03 -16.89
CA VAL A 35 7.26 22.77 -16.25
C VAL A 35 6.19 23.64 -16.90
N SER A 36 5.09 23.03 -17.35
CA SER A 36 3.92 23.71 -17.91
C SER A 36 2.71 23.58 -16.97
N ASP A 37 1.73 24.47 -17.12
CA ASP A 37 0.42 24.32 -16.47
C ASP A 37 -0.60 23.63 -17.40
N LEU A 38 -1.77 23.32 -16.85
CA LEU A 38 -2.82 22.52 -17.51
C LEU A 38 -3.44 23.19 -18.75
N THR A 39 -3.14 24.47 -18.99
CA THR A 39 -3.73 25.25 -20.08
C THR A 39 -2.72 25.57 -21.18
N SER A 40 -1.46 25.18 -21.02
CA SER A 40 -0.37 25.50 -21.92
C SER A 40 0.40 24.25 -22.36
N SER A 41 0.71 24.18 -23.65
CA SER A 41 1.70 23.24 -24.17
C SER A 41 3.05 23.94 -24.25
N ILE A 42 4.10 23.25 -23.84
CA ILE A 42 5.47 23.74 -24.00
C ILE A 42 6.10 23.02 -25.18
N CYS A 43 6.56 23.81 -26.16
CA CYS A 43 7.41 23.35 -27.23
C CYS A 43 8.81 23.90 -26.99
N LEU A 44 9.75 23.01 -26.64
CA LEU A 44 11.17 23.35 -26.63
C LEU A 44 11.71 23.15 -28.04
N GLN A 45 12.13 24.23 -28.69
CA GLN A 45 12.60 24.19 -30.07
C GLN A 45 14.11 23.91 -30.17
N GLU A 46 14.91 24.53 -29.31
CA GLU A 46 16.37 24.44 -29.35
C GLU A 46 16.98 24.67 -27.96
N ILE A 47 18.12 24.00 -27.70
CA ILE A 47 19.03 24.30 -26.59
C ILE A 47 20.39 24.61 -27.21
N GLU A 48 20.85 25.84 -27.07
CA GLU A 48 22.22 26.23 -27.45
C GLU A 48 23.16 26.01 -26.25
N THR A 49 24.26 25.28 -26.46
CA THR A 49 25.30 25.09 -25.44
C THR A 49 26.61 25.72 -25.92
N ILE A 50 27.21 26.58 -25.10
CA ILE A 50 28.51 27.21 -25.39
C ILE A 50 29.57 26.47 -24.58
N ASN A 51 30.24 25.49 -25.20
CA ASN A 51 31.37 24.80 -24.58
C ASN A 51 32.68 25.54 -24.89
N HIS A 52 33.39 25.98 -23.86
CA HIS A 52 34.84 26.22 -23.94
C HIS A 52 35.55 24.90 -23.65
N ASP A 53 36.07 24.24 -24.71
CA ASP A 53 37.03 23.11 -24.76
C ASP A 53 37.12 22.16 -23.54
N THR A 54 36.89 20.85 -23.66
CA THR A 54 37.76 19.94 -24.44
C THR A 54 37.01 18.67 -24.90
N MET A 55 37.14 18.35 -26.19
CA MET A 55 36.53 17.18 -26.85
C MET A 55 36.99 15.80 -26.33
N TYR A 56 38.02 15.72 -25.48
CA TYR A 56 38.65 14.44 -25.12
C TYR A 56 38.05 13.78 -23.86
N GLU A 57 37.52 14.56 -22.92
CA GLU A 57 36.82 14.01 -21.72
C GLU A 57 35.37 13.59 -22.02
N GLN A 58 34.72 14.24 -22.99
CA GLN A 58 33.34 13.94 -23.38
C GLN A 58 33.20 12.57 -24.07
N GLN A 59 34.21 12.14 -24.85
CA GLN A 59 34.17 10.87 -25.57
C GLN A 59 34.31 9.63 -24.66
N GLN A 60 34.95 9.77 -23.49
CA GLN A 60 35.09 8.66 -22.53
C GLN A 60 33.84 8.50 -21.64
N LEU A 61 33.08 9.58 -21.37
CA LEU A 61 31.83 9.53 -20.62
C LEU A 61 30.65 9.00 -21.46
N LEU A 62 30.63 9.28 -22.76
CA LEU A 62 29.59 8.82 -23.69
C LEU A 62 29.60 7.30 -23.95
N GLN A 63 30.69 6.59 -23.65
CA GLN A 63 30.80 5.14 -23.88
C GLN A 63 30.35 4.26 -22.70
N GLN A 64 29.91 4.84 -21.57
CA GLN A 64 29.46 4.06 -20.40
C GLN A 64 28.10 4.47 -19.81
N GLN A 65 27.31 5.32 -20.48
CA GLN A 65 25.90 5.46 -20.09
C GLN A 65 25.08 4.32 -20.71
N GLN A 66 24.95 3.21 -19.98
CA GLN A 66 23.75 2.39 -20.12
C GLN A 66 22.55 3.34 -19.97
N GLN A 67 21.65 3.39 -20.96
CA GLN A 67 20.40 4.13 -20.82
C GLN A 67 19.76 3.73 -19.49
N GLN A 68 19.60 4.72 -18.61
CA GLN A 68 19.00 4.50 -17.32
C GLN A 68 17.59 3.90 -17.54
N PRO A 69 17.16 2.94 -16.72
CA PRO A 69 15.85 2.33 -16.91
C PRO A 69 14.77 3.39 -16.71
N LEU A 70 13.76 3.40 -17.57
CA LEU A 70 12.62 4.30 -17.46
C LEU A 70 11.52 3.69 -16.58
N ILE A 71 11.06 4.46 -15.59
CA ILE A 71 9.87 4.14 -14.79
C ILE A 71 8.75 5.13 -15.15
N GLU A 72 7.58 4.62 -15.48
CA GLU A 72 6.39 5.43 -15.69
C GLU A 72 5.50 5.47 -14.45
N PHE A 73 4.97 6.65 -14.14
CA PHE A 73 4.05 6.90 -13.04
C PHE A 73 2.75 7.49 -13.58
N VAL A 74 1.67 6.71 -13.46
CA VAL A 74 0.33 7.06 -13.94
C VAL A 74 -0.56 7.32 -12.73
N GLY A 75 -1.29 8.44 -12.71
CA GLY A 75 -2.23 8.66 -11.62
C GLY A 75 -2.86 10.05 -11.54
N HIS A 76 -3.13 10.48 -10.31
CA HIS A 76 -3.79 11.75 -10.00
C HIS A 76 -2.92 12.69 -9.15
N ASP A 77 -3.56 13.53 -8.32
CA ASP A 77 -3.00 14.53 -7.41
C ASP A 77 -1.75 14.05 -6.64
N LEU A 78 -1.78 12.82 -6.10
CA LEU A 78 -0.64 12.28 -5.35
C LEU A 78 0.57 12.05 -6.24
N THR A 79 0.35 11.61 -7.47
CA THR A 79 1.38 11.44 -8.51
C THR A 79 1.94 12.81 -8.93
N LEU A 80 1.09 13.84 -8.99
CA LEU A 80 1.48 15.22 -9.26
C LEU A 80 2.15 15.93 -8.05
N GLY A 81 2.15 15.33 -6.87
CA GLY A 81 2.63 15.96 -5.64
C GLY A 81 1.76 17.13 -5.19
N LEU A 82 0.49 17.22 -5.61
CA LEU A 82 -0.39 18.29 -5.16
C LEU A 82 -0.52 18.22 -3.63
N GLY A 83 -0.36 19.37 -2.98
CA GLY A 83 -0.32 19.46 -1.51
C GLY A 83 1.08 19.54 -0.90
N THR A 84 2.14 19.36 -1.70
CA THR A 84 3.54 19.60 -1.30
C THR A 84 4.00 21.03 -1.57
N SER A 85 5.19 21.37 -1.05
CA SER A 85 5.82 22.68 -1.23
C SER A 85 6.24 22.98 -2.68
N GLN A 86 6.56 21.96 -3.48
CA GLN A 86 7.09 22.12 -4.85
C GLN A 86 6.40 21.22 -5.90
N SER A 87 5.21 20.70 -5.58
CA SER A 87 4.39 19.86 -6.48
C SER A 87 5.22 18.73 -7.11
N LEU A 88 5.41 18.75 -8.44
CA LEU A 88 6.15 17.75 -9.20
C LEU A 88 7.57 17.49 -8.69
N MET A 89 8.26 18.50 -8.15
CA MET A 89 9.65 18.34 -7.68
C MET A 89 9.74 17.65 -6.31
N THR A 90 8.62 17.51 -5.61
CA THR A 90 8.48 16.89 -4.29
C THR A 90 7.45 15.75 -4.30
N SER A 91 7.01 15.31 -5.48
CA SER A 91 6.11 14.17 -5.65
C SER A 91 6.85 12.85 -5.43
N PHE A 92 6.13 11.80 -5.01
CA PHE A 92 6.76 10.49 -4.85
C PHE A 92 7.42 9.96 -6.14
N PRO A 93 6.89 10.17 -7.38
CA PRO A 93 7.58 9.80 -8.60
C PRO A 93 8.97 10.45 -8.74
N TRP A 94 9.07 11.75 -8.43
CA TRP A 94 10.33 12.47 -8.47
C TRP A 94 11.34 11.91 -7.47
N ILE A 95 10.90 11.72 -6.22
CA ILE A 95 11.74 11.22 -5.14
C ILE A 95 12.20 9.79 -5.43
N VAL A 96 11.30 8.90 -5.85
CA VAL A 96 11.64 7.51 -6.20
C VAL A 96 12.68 7.47 -7.32
N SER A 97 12.46 8.22 -8.40
CA SER A 97 13.38 8.22 -9.53
C SER A 97 14.75 8.75 -9.16
N SER A 98 14.79 9.77 -8.29
CA SER A 98 16.05 10.31 -7.73
C SER A 98 16.78 9.30 -6.83
N LEU A 99 16.04 8.53 -6.02
CA LEU A 99 16.61 7.50 -5.13
C LEU A 99 17.17 6.30 -5.91
N LEU A 100 16.65 6.05 -7.10
CA LEU A 100 16.99 4.88 -7.91
C LEU A 100 17.91 5.18 -9.09
N ASP A 101 18.17 6.46 -9.38
CA ASP A 101 18.93 6.91 -10.55
C ASP A 101 18.32 6.40 -11.86
N THR A 102 17.02 6.69 -12.04
CA THR A 102 16.22 6.23 -13.19
C THR A 102 15.60 7.37 -13.96
N GLU A 103 15.40 7.18 -15.26
CA GLU A 103 14.52 8.06 -16.04
C GLU A 103 13.07 7.92 -15.54
N ARG A 104 12.27 8.97 -15.74
CA ARG A 104 10.85 8.94 -15.38
C ARG A 104 9.93 9.52 -16.44
N SER A 105 8.80 8.87 -16.64
CA SER A 105 7.61 9.41 -17.29
C SER A 105 6.54 9.61 -16.23
N GLN A 106 5.82 10.74 -16.26
CA GLN A 106 4.73 10.98 -15.33
C GLN A 106 3.47 11.41 -16.09
N ILE A 107 2.50 10.51 -16.17
CA ILE A 107 1.23 10.72 -16.87
C ILE A 107 0.13 10.85 -15.82
N ALA A 108 -0.12 12.08 -15.37
CA ALA A 108 -1.09 12.34 -14.33
C ALA A 108 -1.85 13.65 -14.58
N LEU A 109 -3.11 13.69 -14.13
CA LEU A 109 -3.96 14.87 -14.19
C LEU A 109 -4.55 15.17 -12.80
N PRO A 110 -4.81 16.45 -12.47
CA PRO A 110 -5.51 16.77 -11.26
C PRO A 110 -6.89 16.14 -11.26
N LYS A 111 -7.24 15.47 -10.15
CA LYS A 111 -8.49 14.73 -9.97
C LYS A 111 -8.73 13.68 -11.07
N ALA A 112 -7.67 13.07 -11.58
CA ALA A 112 -7.79 12.01 -12.56
C ALA A 112 -8.59 10.83 -12.00
N TRP A 113 -9.67 10.48 -12.68
CA TRP A 113 -10.38 9.22 -12.55
C TRP A 113 -9.99 8.28 -13.70
N LEU A 114 -10.25 7.00 -13.52
CA LEU A 114 -10.02 5.99 -14.54
C LEU A 114 -11.06 6.06 -15.67
N MET A 115 -12.35 6.11 -15.32
CA MET A 115 -13.45 5.85 -16.26
C MET A 115 -13.87 7.09 -17.05
N ASP A 116 -14.21 6.93 -18.32
CA ASP A 116 -14.87 7.99 -19.10
C ASP A 116 -16.28 8.28 -18.54
N HIS A 117 -16.66 9.54 -18.57
CA HIS A 117 -17.98 10.06 -18.18
C HIS A 117 -18.60 10.83 -19.36
N GLU A 118 -19.90 11.14 -19.29
CA GLU A 118 -20.62 11.74 -20.43
C GLU A 118 -19.98 13.04 -20.94
N GLU A 119 -19.42 13.85 -20.05
CA GLU A 119 -18.87 15.18 -20.39
C GLU A 119 -17.34 15.26 -20.24
N SER A 120 -16.67 14.16 -19.88
CA SER A 120 -15.26 14.20 -19.51
C SER A 120 -14.57 12.85 -19.66
N LEU A 121 -13.34 12.87 -20.14
CA LEU A 121 -12.56 11.65 -20.39
C LEU A 121 -11.73 11.28 -19.17
N GLY A 122 -11.69 9.99 -18.86
CA GLY A 122 -10.84 9.41 -17.85
C GLY A 122 -9.51 8.90 -18.41
N MET A 123 -8.69 8.37 -17.51
CA MET A 123 -7.39 7.81 -17.87
C MET A 123 -7.49 6.61 -18.82
N GLU A 124 -8.63 5.90 -18.86
CA GLU A 124 -8.85 4.80 -19.81
C GLU A 124 -8.76 5.25 -21.28
N THR A 125 -9.05 6.52 -21.56
CA THR A 125 -8.90 7.14 -22.88
C THR A 125 -7.68 8.06 -22.93
N LEU A 126 -7.49 8.91 -21.93
CA LEU A 126 -6.47 9.97 -21.95
C LEU A 126 -5.03 9.43 -21.98
N TYR A 127 -4.76 8.31 -21.29
CA TYR A 127 -3.43 7.70 -21.26
C TYR A 127 -2.94 7.28 -22.66
N PHE A 128 -3.86 6.84 -23.53
CA PHE A 128 -3.50 6.34 -24.86
C PHE A 128 -3.45 7.43 -25.93
N ARG A 129 -3.68 8.70 -25.57
CA ARG A 129 -3.55 9.81 -26.52
C ARG A 129 -2.09 10.07 -26.86
N GLY A 130 -1.77 10.01 -28.15
CA GLY A 130 -0.43 10.24 -28.69
C GLY A 130 0.37 8.95 -28.88
N ASP A 131 1.47 9.07 -29.63
CA ASP A 131 2.38 7.96 -29.91
C ASP A 131 3.40 7.77 -28.77
N SER A 132 3.76 6.52 -28.45
CA SER A 132 4.83 6.22 -27.51
C SER A 132 6.11 5.94 -28.27
N PHE A 133 7.11 6.81 -28.11
CA PHE A 133 8.46 6.62 -28.65
C PHE A 133 9.46 6.06 -27.61
N TYR A 134 8.97 5.58 -26.47
CA TYR A 134 9.77 5.05 -25.36
C TYR A 134 9.22 3.72 -24.84
N ALA A 135 10.05 2.97 -24.11
CA ALA A 135 9.73 1.67 -23.53
C ALA A 135 10.01 1.66 -22.01
N PRO A 136 9.00 1.88 -21.15
CA PRO A 136 9.21 1.84 -19.70
C PRO A 136 9.48 0.40 -19.25
N ARG A 137 10.40 0.23 -18.29
CA ARG A 137 10.64 -1.07 -17.64
C ARG A 137 9.59 -1.39 -16.58
N ILE A 138 9.09 -0.36 -15.92
CA ILE A 138 8.04 -0.46 -14.89
C ILE A 138 7.01 0.63 -15.16
N ILE A 139 5.73 0.28 -15.09
CA ILE A 139 4.62 1.23 -15.10
C ILE A 139 3.91 1.11 -13.76
N THR A 140 3.87 2.20 -12.99
CA THR A 140 3.15 2.29 -11.71
C THR A 140 1.86 3.06 -11.90
N ILE A 141 0.75 2.54 -11.36
CA ILE A 141 -0.59 3.10 -11.53
C ILE A 141 -1.18 3.35 -10.16
N LEU A 142 -1.58 4.60 -9.90
CA LEU A 142 -2.28 5.05 -8.69
C LEU A 142 -3.53 5.84 -9.12
N LEU A 143 -4.65 5.13 -9.21
CA LEU A 143 -5.97 5.63 -9.59
C LEU A 143 -7.03 4.99 -8.71
N GLY A 144 -8.20 5.62 -8.65
CA GLY A 144 -9.38 5.11 -7.93
C GLY A 144 -9.97 6.11 -6.93
N GLU A 145 -9.16 7.03 -6.39
CA GLU A 145 -9.63 8.03 -5.39
C GLU A 145 -10.85 8.85 -5.87
N TYR A 146 -10.98 9.06 -7.18
CA TYR A 146 -12.03 9.91 -7.78
C TYR A 146 -13.11 9.12 -8.53
N ASP A 147 -13.05 7.78 -8.54
CA ASP A 147 -13.92 6.92 -9.33
C ASP A 147 -15.17 6.41 -8.59
N ASP A 148 -15.19 6.52 -7.25
CA ASP A 148 -16.25 5.95 -6.40
C ASP A 148 -17.55 6.79 -6.34
N GLN A 149 -17.54 8.00 -6.92
CA GLN A 149 -18.62 8.97 -6.76
C GLN A 149 -19.73 8.86 -7.81
N HIS A 150 -19.49 8.20 -8.94
CA HIS A 150 -20.40 8.23 -10.09
C HIS A 150 -20.92 6.85 -10.51
N TYR A 151 -20.20 5.77 -10.21
CA TYR A 151 -20.55 4.42 -10.67
C TYR A 151 -20.39 3.38 -9.55
N PRO A 152 -21.10 2.23 -9.63
CA PRO A 152 -20.89 1.13 -8.70
C PRO A 152 -19.43 0.65 -8.72
N ALA A 153 -18.85 0.37 -7.56
CA ALA A 153 -17.46 -0.08 -7.43
C ALA A 153 -17.12 -1.29 -8.32
N ALA A 154 -18.08 -2.20 -8.55
CA ALA A 154 -17.90 -3.33 -9.46
C ALA A 154 -17.58 -2.93 -10.91
N MET A 155 -18.06 -1.77 -11.40
CA MET A 155 -17.72 -1.27 -12.72
C MET A 155 -16.24 -0.86 -12.82
N TYR A 156 -15.71 -0.27 -11.75
CA TYR A 156 -14.30 0.13 -11.68
C TYR A 156 -13.37 -1.06 -11.87
N THR A 157 -13.67 -2.22 -11.27
CA THR A 157 -12.86 -3.45 -11.45
C THR A 157 -12.72 -3.82 -12.92
N SER A 158 -13.85 -3.89 -13.65
CA SER A 158 -13.87 -4.25 -15.08
C SER A 158 -13.14 -3.23 -15.94
N LYS A 159 -13.32 -1.94 -15.63
CA LYS A 159 -12.68 -0.83 -16.34
C LYS A 159 -11.17 -0.82 -16.12
N LEU A 160 -10.72 -1.07 -14.90
CA LEU A 160 -9.29 -1.17 -14.60
C LEU A 160 -8.67 -2.38 -15.27
N PHE A 161 -9.34 -3.53 -15.28
CA PHE A 161 -8.88 -4.71 -16.03
C PHE A 161 -8.70 -4.41 -17.54
N MET A 162 -9.66 -3.72 -18.17
CA MET A 162 -9.55 -3.31 -19.57
C MET A 162 -8.40 -2.32 -19.80
N PHE A 163 -8.26 -1.33 -18.91
CA PHE A 163 -7.17 -0.37 -18.96
C PHE A 163 -5.80 -1.05 -18.89
N LEU A 164 -5.61 -1.96 -17.93
CA LEU A 164 -4.39 -2.74 -17.76
C LEU A 164 -4.10 -3.63 -18.98
N SER A 165 -5.15 -4.24 -19.56
CA SER A 165 -5.03 -5.03 -20.79
C SER A 165 -4.52 -4.19 -21.97
N ASN A 166 -5.04 -2.97 -22.12
CA ASN A 166 -4.60 -2.04 -23.16
C ASN A 166 -3.16 -1.54 -22.92
N ILE A 167 -2.77 -1.31 -21.66
CA ILE A 167 -1.38 -1.00 -21.30
C ILE A 167 -0.46 -2.17 -21.68
N ARG A 168 -0.81 -3.40 -21.30
CA ARG A 168 -0.03 -4.59 -21.64
C ARG A 168 0.12 -4.75 -23.15
N TYR A 169 -0.93 -4.48 -23.92
CA TYR A 169 -0.85 -4.52 -25.38
C TYR A 169 0.15 -3.49 -25.94
N ARG A 170 0.16 -2.26 -25.39
CA ARG A 170 1.08 -1.19 -25.80
C ARG A 170 2.51 -1.43 -25.32
N PHE A 171 2.69 -2.02 -24.14
CA PHE A 171 3.97 -2.24 -23.47
C PHE A 171 4.14 -3.71 -23.04
N PRO A 172 4.36 -4.64 -23.99
CA PRO A 172 4.34 -6.07 -23.72
C PRO A 172 5.37 -6.53 -22.70
N HIS A 173 6.47 -5.79 -22.51
CA HIS A 173 7.58 -6.16 -21.63
C HIS A 173 7.67 -5.34 -20.33
N ALA A 174 6.78 -4.36 -20.13
CA ALA A 174 6.80 -3.56 -18.91
C ALA A 174 6.27 -4.38 -17.73
N PHE A 175 6.86 -4.23 -16.54
CA PHE A 175 6.22 -4.74 -15.34
C PHE A 175 5.20 -3.73 -14.83
N ILE A 176 3.93 -4.12 -14.71
CA ILE A 176 2.86 -3.22 -14.30
C ILE A 176 2.64 -3.36 -12.79
N ILE A 177 2.53 -2.23 -12.10
CA ILE A 177 2.28 -2.19 -10.66
C ILE A 177 1.05 -1.33 -10.43
N VAL A 178 0.02 -1.91 -9.82
CA VAL A 178 -1.13 -1.17 -9.32
C VAL A 178 -0.91 -0.92 -7.83
N LEU A 179 -0.88 0.35 -7.44
CA LEU A 179 -0.80 0.78 -6.05
C LEU A 179 -2.22 0.98 -5.52
N SER A 180 -2.50 0.49 -4.31
CA SER A 180 -3.74 0.90 -3.64
C SER A 180 -3.70 2.38 -3.29
N GLU A 181 -4.85 3.03 -3.19
CA GLU A 181 -4.94 4.34 -2.56
C GLU A 181 -4.53 4.25 -1.08
N PRO A 182 -3.78 5.22 -0.52
CA PRO A 182 -3.26 5.13 0.85
C PRO A 182 -4.32 4.96 1.94
N LEU A 183 -5.53 5.48 1.69
CA LEU A 183 -6.68 5.39 2.60
C LEU A 183 -7.61 4.22 2.28
N GLY A 184 -7.31 3.41 1.25
CA GLY A 184 -8.04 2.19 0.92
C GLY A 184 -9.24 2.37 0.00
N VAL A 185 -9.41 3.54 -0.62
CA VAL A 185 -10.46 3.77 -1.62
C VAL A 185 -10.28 2.78 -2.78
N LEU A 186 -11.38 2.08 -3.11
CA LEU A 186 -11.45 1.03 -4.13
C LEU A 186 -10.36 -0.05 -4.01
N PHE A 187 -9.86 -0.31 -2.78
CA PHE A 187 -8.80 -1.30 -2.53
C PHE A 187 -9.16 -2.68 -3.08
N GLN A 188 -10.38 -3.13 -2.79
CA GLN A 188 -10.87 -4.44 -3.17
C GLN A 188 -10.94 -4.57 -4.69
N GLU A 189 -11.47 -3.55 -5.35
CA GLU A 189 -11.68 -3.49 -6.79
C GLU A 189 -10.35 -3.44 -7.55
N SER A 190 -9.41 -2.62 -7.09
CA SER A 190 -8.07 -2.51 -7.67
C SER A 190 -7.32 -3.84 -7.59
N GLN A 191 -7.39 -4.53 -6.45
CA GLN A 191 -6.76 -5.84 -6.29
C GLN A 191 -7.42 -6.91 -7.16
N LYS A 192 -8.76 -6.91 -7.25
CA LYS A 192 -9.52 -7.83 -8.12
C LYS A 192 -9.13 -7.66 -9.59
N ALA A 193 -8.95 -6.43 -10.07
CA ALA A 193 -8.56 -6.17 -11.46
C ALA A 193 -7.18 -6.77 -11.81
N VAL A 194 -6.21 -6.68 -10.88
CA VAL A 194 -4.90 -7.32 -11.05
C VAL A 194 -5.02 -8.84 -11.05
N TYR A 195 -5.85 -9.41 -10.18
CA TYR A 195 -6.07 -10.87 -10.15
C TYR A 195 -6.71 -11.37 -11.46
N LEU A 196 -7.63 -10.59 -12.05
CA LEU A 196 -8.17 -10.91 -13.38
C LEU A 196 -7.09 -10.91 -14.47
N MET A 197 -6.09 -10.02 -14.39
CA MET A 197 -4.92 -10.06 -15.29
C MET A 197 -4.07 -11.33 -15.07
N ASN A 198 -3.83 -11.70 -13.80
CA ASN A 198 -3.09 -12.91 -13.47
C ASN A 198 -3.82 -14.19 -13.93
N ASP A 199 -5.14 -14.25 -13.76
CA ASP A 199 -6.00 -15.33 -14.26
C ASP A 199 -6.00 -15.40 -15.80
N ALA A 200 -5.83 -14.26 -16.46
CA ALA A 200 -5.59 -14.15 -17.91
C ALA A 200 -4.12 -14.44 -18.31
N ALA A 201 -3.34 -15.04 -17.41
CA ALA A 201 -1.94 -15.45 -17.57
C ALA A 201 -0.90 -14.32 -17.71
N ASP A 202 -1.24 -13.06 -17.41
CA ASP A 202 -0.25 -12.00 -17.25
C ASP A 202 0.39 -12.09 -15.85
N GLN A 203 1.65 -12.51 -15.79
CA GLN A 203 2.42 -12.63 -14.55
C GLN A 203 3.39 -11.45 -14.33
N ASP A 204 3.47 -10.53 -15.30
CA ASP A 204 4.29 -9.32 -15.20
C ASP A 204 3.47 -8.13 -14.69
N ILE A 205 2.58 -8.40 -13.74
CA ILE A 205 1.75 -7.42 -13.05
C ILE A 205 1.62 -7.77 -11.56
N ALA A 206 1.63 -6.75 -10.71
CA ALA A 206 1.41 -6.93 -9.27
C ALA A 206 0.57 -5.81 -8.66
N PHE A 207 -0.15 -6.16 -7.59
CA PHE A 207 -0.83 -5.21 -6.71
C PHE A 207 0.04 -4.97 -5.47
N ILE A 208 0.18 -3.71 -5.07
CA ILE A 208 0.85 -3.33 -3.83
C ILE A 208 -0.14 -2.62 -2.92
N ASP A 209 -0.39 -3.20 -1.75
CA ASP A 209 -1.09 -2.52 -0.68
C ASP A 209 -0.19 -1.44 -0.07
N THR A 210 -0.55 -0.19 -0.31
CA THR A 210 0.09 1.00 0.26
C THR A 210 -0.62 1.52 1.51
N THR A 211 -1.73 0.90 1.91
CA THR A 211 -2.42 1.30 3.12
C THR A 211 -1.53 1.07 4.33
N GLY A 212 -1.57 2.03 5.28
CA GLY A 212 -0.66 2.00 6.44
C GLY A 212 0.80 2.35 6.13
N TRP A 213 1.18 2.65 4.88
CA TRP A 213 2.50 3.19 4.57
C TRP A 213 2.70 4.59 5.12
N VAL A 214 1.63 5.39 5.07
CA VAL A 214 1.60 6.77 5.55
C VAL A 214 0.43 6.91 6.52
N ARG A 215 0.72 7.33 7.76
CA ARG A 215 -0.28 7.43 8.83
C ARG A 215 -1.11 8.70 8.65
N TYR A 216 -2.44 8.56 8.52
CA TYR A 216 -3.32 9.71 8.41
C TYR A 216 -3.22 10.64 9.62
N GLY A 217 -2.98 11.93 9.34
CA GLY A 217 -2.71 12.96 10.33
C GLY A 217 -1.92 14.14 9.75
N PRO A 218 -1.92 15.30 10.41
CA PRO A 218 -1.31 16.52 9.91
C PRO A 218 0.21 16.39 9.69
N THR A 219 0.88 15.43 10.33
CA THR A 219 2.31 15.20 10.11
C THR A 219 2.60 14.75 8.68
N THR A 220 1.69 14.04 8.00
CA THR A 220 1.94 13.50 6.65
C THR A 220 0.89 13.86 5.61
N TYR A 221 -0.28 14.34 6.02
CA TYR A 221 -1.36 14.79 5.14
C TYR A 221 -1.57 16.30 5.28
N LYS A 222 -1.78 16.97 4.16
CA LYS A 222 -2.31 18.35 4.13
C LYS A 222 -3.83 18.34 4.32
N ASN A 223 -4.51 17.36 3.73
CA ASN A 223 -5.94 17.07 3.84
C ASN A 223 -6.16 15.60 3.44
N PRO A 224 -7.38 15.02 3.54
CA PRO A 224 -7.62 13.62 3.20
C PRO A 224 -7.14 13.17 1.82
N LEU A 225 -7.17 14.06 0.83
CA LEU A 225 -6.84 13.76 -0.57
C LEU A 225 -5.37 14.01 -0.91
N HIS A 226 -4.62 14.71 -0.05
CA HIS A 226 -3.29 15.21 -0.40
C HIS A 226 -2.27 14.97 0.70
N LEU A 227 -1.19 14.29 0.33
CA LEU A 227 0.01 14.17 1.14
C LEU A 227 0.78 15.51 1.17
N ASN A 228 1.39 15.82 2.31
CA ASN A 228 2.38 16.89 2.42
C ASN A 228 3.78 16.37 2.00
N ASP A 229 4.82 17.22 2.06
CA ASP A 229 6.19 16.83 1.66
C ASP A 229 6.68 15.57 2.40
N LYS A 230 6.43 15.48 3.71
CA LYS A 230 6.82 14.34 4.54
C LYS A 230 6.06 13.07 4.18
N GLY A 231 4.77 13.20 3.84
CA GLY A 231 3.95 12.08 3.37
C GLY A 231 4.46 11.52 2.05
N GLN A 232 4.75 12.38 1.07
CA GLN A 232 5.31 11.98 -0.23
C GLN A 232 6.69 11.32 -0.09
N GLU A 233 7.55 11.88 0.76
CA GLU A 233 8.86 11.29 1.04
C GLU A 233 8.75 9.89 1.66
N LEU A 234 7.88 9.72 2.66
CA LEU A 234 7.67 8.42 3.31
C LEU A 234 7.12 7.38 2.33
N PHE A 235 6.16 7.78 1.49
CA PHE A 235 5.61 6.93 0.44
C PHE A 235 6.69 6.50 -0.54
N ALA A 236 7.50 7.45 -1.05
CA ALA A 236 8.61 7.19 -1.96
C ALA A 236 9.65 6.24 -1.36
N ARG A 237 10.03 6.43 -0.10
CA ARG A 237 11.02 5.57 0.59
C ARG A 237 10.54 4.13 0.78
N LYS A 238 9.23 3.90 0.82
CA LYS A 238 8.63 2.55 0.86
C LYS A 238 8.51 1.95 -0.54
N LEU A 239 8.20 2.75 -1.56
CA LEU A 239 8.08 2.28 -2.95
C LEU A 239 9.44 1.97 -3.59
N ALA A 240 10.43 2.84 -3.41
CA ALA A 240 11.74 2.73 -4.06
C ALA A 240 12.42 1.34 -3.91
N PRO A 241 12.54 0.72 -2.72
CA PRO A 241 13.16 -0.60 -2.59
C PRO A 241 12.41 -1.70 -3.33
N LEU A 242 11.07 -1.59 -3.45
CA LEU A 242 10.24 -2.52 -4.21
C LEU A 242 10.54 -2.41 -5.70
N LEU A 243 10.58 -1.19 -6.24
CA LEU A 243 10.91 -0.98 -7.65
C LEU A 243 12.36 -1.39 -7.96
N LYS A 244 13.31 -1.05 -7.08
CA LYS A 244 14.72 -1.45 -7.20
C LYS A 244 14.87 -2.96 -7.31
N ALA A 245 14.15 -3.70 -6.47
CA ALA A 245 14.18 -5.16 -6.51
C ALA A 245 13.70 -5.70 -7.86
N LYS A 246 12.58 -5.19 -8.39
CA LYS A 246 12.08 -5.61 -9.70
C LYS A 246 13.03 -5.21 -10.83
N LEU A 247 13.62 -4.02 -10.80
CA LEU A 247 14.63 -3.59 -11.77
C LEU A 247 15.84 -4.54 -11.80
N ASN A 248 16.21 -5.09 -10.65
CA ASN A 248 17.29 -6.07 -10.48
C ASN A 248 16.87 -7.52 -10.79
N GLY A 249 15.62 -7.76 -11.24
CA GLY A 249 15.12 -9.10 -11.55
C GLY A 249 14.85 -9.98 -10.33
N LEU A 250 14.74 -9.39 -9.13
CA LEU A 250 14.40 -10.14 -7.93
C LEU A 250 12.91 -10.51 -7.90
N PRO A 251 12.54 -11.63 -7.25
CA PRO A 251 11.13 -12.02 -7.09
C PRO A 251 10.34 -10.94 -6.35
N PHE A 252 9.21 -10.54 -6.92
CA PHE A 252 8.33 -9.48 -6.40
C PHE A 252 7.05 -10.08 -5.81
N PRO A 253 6.52 -9.59 -4.67
CA PRO A 253 7.03 -8.51 -3.81
C PRO A 253 8.10 -9.01 -2.82
N VAL A 254 9.17 -8.26 -2.60
CA VAL A 254 10.25 -8.65 -1.67
C VAL A 254 9.86 -8.39 -0.22
N GLN A 255 9.90 -9.40 0.66
CA GLN A 255 10.16 -9.24 2.10
C GLN A 255 10.72 -10.56 2.67
N PRO A 256 11.71 -10.48 3.57
CA PRO A 256 11.42 -10.79 4.99
C PRO A 256 11.80 -9.66 5.95
N ASN A 257 11.04 -9.54 7.05
CA ASN A 257 11.33 -8.67 8.20
C ASN A 257 12.28 -9.40 9.18
N PRO A 258 13.47 -8.86 9.52
CA PRO A 258 14.49 -9.56 10.32
C PRO A 258 14.13 -9.75 11.80
N ASN A 259 13.08 -9.09 12.31
CA ASN A 259 12.86 -8.99 13.76
C ASN A 259 11.71 -9.87 14.30
N LEU A 260 11.00 -10.59 13.43
CA LEU A 260 9.96 -11.54 13.83
C LEU A 260 10.14 -12.84 13.04
N PRO A 261 9.82 -14.01 13.62
CA PRO A 261 10.02 -15.29 12.95
C PRO A 261 9.04 -15.47 11.78
N TYR A 262 9.31 -16.43 10.90
CA TYR A 262 8.35 -17.01 9.94
C TYR A 262 7.50 -16.00 9.15
N ASP A 263 8.11 -14.95 8.59
CA ASP A 263 7.46 -13.94 7.74
C ASP A 263 6.37 -13.09 8.44
N TRP A 264 6.35 -13.06 9.78
CA TRP A 264 5.45 -12.16 10.51
C TRP A 264 5.87 -10.69 10.39
N HIS A 265 4.89 -9.84 10.15
CA HIS A 265 5.04 -8.40 10.13
C HIS A 265 4.28 -7.77 11.29
N THR A 266 4.58 -6.51 11.60
CA THR A 266 3.87 -5.79 12.66
C THR A 266 3.78 -4.30 12.35
N THR A 267 2.68 -3.69 12.76
CA THR A 267 2.46 -2.24 12.64
C THR A 267 1.41 -1.77 13.65
N ASP A 268 1.39 -0.48 13.92
CA ASP A 268 0.30 0.18 14.65
C ASP A 268 -0.72 0.72 13.65
N ILE A 269 -1.95 0.23 13.78
CA ILE A 269 -3.10 0.62 12.98
C ILE A 269 -3.77 1.78 13.68
N GLY A 270 -4.01 2.90 12.99
CA GLY A 270 -4.74 4.03 13.54
C GLY A 270 -4.25 5.36 12.98
N GLN A 271 -5.02 6.42 13.25
CA GLN A 271 -4.64 7.78 12.88
C GLN A 271 -3.68 8.38 13.92
N GLU A 272 -2.94 9.42 13.52
CA GLU A 272 -1.93 10.08 14.37
C GLU A 272 -2.46 10.50 15.74
N HIS A 273 -3.68 11.03 15.80
CA HIS A 273 -4.27 11.54 17.04
C HIS A 273 -4.98 10.48 17.89
N THR A 274 -5.24 9.30 17.33
CA THR A 274 -6.10 8.29 17.96
C THR A 274 -5.35 7.01 18.31
N ILE A 275 -4.16 6.79 17.76
CA ILE A 275 -3.35 5.60 18.06
C ILE A 275 -2.73 5.63 19.46
N GLY A 276 -2.40 6.83 19.96
CA GLY A 276 -1.79 6.99 21.28
C GLY A 276 -0.33 6.52 21.33
N LEU A 277 0.06 5.88 22.43
CA LEU A 277 1.41 5.35 22.63
C LEU A 277 1.80 4.34 21.55
N GLU A 278 3.07 4.33 21.13
CA GLU A 278 3.58 3.33 20.18
C GLU A 278 3.46 1.92 20.77
N GLY A 279 2.91 1.00 19.98
CA GLY A 279 2.77 -0.39 20.34
C GLY A 279 4.08 -1.16 20.15
N SER A 280 4.20 -2.30 20.82
CA SER A 280 5.36 -3.18 20.69
C SER A 280 4.97 -4.65 20.66
N VAL A 281 5.90 -5.47 20.20
CA VAL A 281 5.75 -6.92 20.13
C VAL A 281 7.04 -7.59 20.55
N SER A 282 6.94 -8.69 21.30
CA SER A 282 8.02 -9.63 21.51
C SER A 282 7.56 -11.05 21.14
N PHE A 283 8.53 -11.86 20.72
CA PHE A 283 8.38 -13.29 20.51
C PHE A 283 9.54 -14.00 21.20
N ASP A 284 9.25 -14.92 22.11
CA ASP A 284 10.26 -15.61 22.91
C ASP A 284 10.52 -17.05 22.46
N SER A 285 11.52 -17.70 23.08
CA SER A 285 11.90 -19.09 22.78
C SER A 285 10.82 -20.12 23.14
N ALA A 286 9.81 -19.74 23.93
CA ALA A 286 8.65 -20.57 24.23
C ALA A 286 7.54 -20.43 23.17
N HIS A 287 7.82 -19.72 22.07
CA HIS A 287 6.87 -19.41 21.00
C HIS A 287 5.67 -18.58 21.47
N LEU A 288 5.90 -17.72 22.47
CA LEU A 288 4.89 -16.83 23.01
C LEU A 288 5.01 -15.44 22.36
N PHE A 289 3.92 -14.98 21.75
CA PHE A 289 3.78 -13.59 21.35
C PHE A 289 3.28 -12.75 22.53
N THR A 290 4.00 -11.68 22.88
CA THR A 290 3.49 -10.65 23.79
C THR A 290 3.31 -9.36 23.01
N LEU A 291 2.10 -8.81 23.01
CA LEU A 291 1.77 -7.57 22.32
C LEU A 291 1.37 -6.51 23.34
N TRP A 292 1.90 -5.31 23.16
CA TRP A 292 1.50 -4.09 23.86
C TRP A 292 0.82 -3.18 22.85
N GLY A 293 -0.45 -2.88 23.08
CA GLY A 293 -1.26 -2.09 22.16
C GLY A 293 -1.96 -0.94 22.85
N SER A 294 -1.75 0.26 22.32
CA SER A 294 -2.56 1.44 22.59
C SER A 294 -3.68 1.57 21.56
N GLY A 295 -4.60 2.49 21.80
CA GLY A 295 -5.50 3.00 20.76
C GLY A 295 -6.83 3.44 21.32
N GLN A 296 -7.39 4.48 20.71
CA GLN A 296 -8.73 4.95 21.02
C GLN A 296 -9.78 3.98 20.48
N GLY A 297 -10.73 3.59 21.34
CA GLY A 297 -11.81 2.69 20.97
C GLY A 297 -13.19 3.36 21.06
N PRO A 298 -14.27 2.56 20.91
CA PRO A 298 -14.29 1.10 20.89
C PRO A 298 -14.14 0.45 19.49
N ASN A 299 -14.05 1.23 18.42
CA ASN A 299 -14.36 0.81 17.04
C ASN A 299 -13.35 -0.13 16.36
N LEU A 300 -12.27 -0.55 17.03
CA LEU A 300 -11.18 -1.35 16.44
C LEU A 300 -10.54 -0.66 15.22
N GLU A 301 -10.34 0.65 15.30
CA GLU A 301 -9.61 1.43 14.30
C GLU A 301 -8.19 1.78 14.77
N ASN A 302 -7.90 1.57 16.07
CA ASN A 302 -6.64 1.91 16.72
C ASN A 302 -6.12 0.75 17.56
N PHE A 303 -5.03 0.09 17.12
CA PHE A 303 -4.48 -1.09 17.76
C PHE A 303 -3.09 -1.48 17.26
N ARG A 304 -2.36 -2.27 18.05
CA ARG A 304 -1.17 -3.00 17.61
C ARG A 304 -1.59 -4.24 16.82
N PHE A 305 -1.01 -4.44 15.64
CA PHE A 305 -1.28 -5.61 14.79
C PHE A 305 0.01 -6.37 14.45
N VAL A 306 -0.03 -7.70 14.56
CA VAL A 306 1.03 -8.62 14.13
C VAL A 306 0.41 -9.58 13.13
N TYR A 307 0.93 -9.67 11.91
CA TYR A 307 0.17 -10.22 10.79
C TYR A 307 1.00 -10.93 9.72
N GLN A 308 0.29 -11.73 8.92
CA GLN A 308 0.72 -12.24 7.62
C GLN A 308 -0.40 -12.03 6.60
N GLN A 309 -0.04 -12.08 5.31
CA GLN A 309 -0.99 -12.08 4.21
C GLN A 309 -1.69 -13.44 4.08
N LEU A 310 -2.97 -13.40 3.74
CA LEU A 310 -3.81 -14.54 3.42
C LEU A 310 -4.48 -14.30 2.06
N SER A 311 -4.15 -15.13 1.08
CA SER A 311 -4.82 -15.19 -0.21
C SER A 311 -5.98 -16.18 -0.20
N ASN A 312 -7.14 -15.77 -0.68
CA ASN A 312 -8.36 -16.58 -0.79
C ASN A 312 -8.82 -17.14 0.57
N ASN A 313 -8.78 -18.46 0.73
CA ASN A 313 -9.30 -19.19 1.88
C ASN A 313 -8.17 -19.63 2.82
N GLY A 314 -8.46 -19.59 4.11
CA GLY A 314 -7.52 -20.05 5.13
C GLY A 314 -8.02 -19.77 6.54
N SER A 315 -7.17 -19.96 7.52
CA SER A 315 -7.52 -19.77 8.92
C SER A 315 -6.33 -19.34 9.78
N ILE A 316 -6.65 -18.63 10.85
CA ILE A 316 -5.75 -18.40 11.99
C ILE A 316 -6.35 -19.04 13.24
N GLU A 317 -5.51 -19.75 13.98
CA GLU A 317 -5.79 -20.28 15.31
C GLU A 317 -4.77 -19.70 16.30
N ALA A 318 -5.21 -19.40 17.53
CA ALA A 318 -4.31 -19.03 18.63
C ALA A 318 -4.96 -19.34 19.98
N VAL A 319 -4.13 -19.60 20.99
CA VAL A 319 -4.53 -19.51 22.40
C VAL A 319 -4.30 -18.07 22.86
N VAL A 320 -5.35 -17.41 23.35
CA VAL A 320 -5.17 -16.18 24.12
C VAL A 320 -4.90 -16.59 25.55
N GLU A 321 -3.68 -16.43 26.04
CA GLU A 321 -3.25 -16.84 27.38
C GLU A 321 -3.74 -15.86 28.45
N SER A 322 -3.59 -14.56 28.17
CA SER A 322 -3.97 -13.49 29.08
C SER A 322 -4.23 -12.19 28.33
N HIS A 323 -5.07 -11.34 28.91
CA HIS A 323 -5.30 -9.96 28.47
C HIS A 323 -5.37 -9.06 29.72
N ALA A 324 -4.27 -8.33 29.98
CA ALA A 324 -4.16 -7.38 31.07
C ALA A 324 -4.49 -5.97 30.56
N ALA A 325 -5.63 -5.43 30.98
CA ALA A 325 -6.16 -4.17 30.49
C ALA A 325 -6.81 -3.36 31.60
N PHE A 326 -6.74 -2.03 31.48
CA PHE A 326 -7.40 -1.08 32.38
C PHE A 326 -8.81 -0.72 31.92
N ALA A 327 -9.00 -0.42 30.63
CA ALA A 327 -10.29 -0.01 30.10
C ALA A 327 -11.21 -1.20 29.85
N SER A 328 -12.49 -1.04 30.18
CA SER A 328 -13.52 -2.07 29.98
C SER A 328 -13.71 -2.46 28.51
N CYS A 329 -13.44 -1.54 27.59
CA CYS A 329 -13.56 -1.71 26.15
C CYS A 329 -12.27 -2.13 25.43
N ALA A 330 -11.18 -2.37 26.17
CA ALA A 330 -9.93 -2.92 25.64
C ALA A 330 -10.18 -4.28 24.96
N LYS A 331 -9.41 -4.60 23.92
CA LYS A 331 -9.63 -5.81 23.12
C LYS A 331 -8.30 -6.50 22.81
N ALA A 332 -8.29 -7.83 22.90
CA ALA A 332 -7.18 -8.67 22.46
C ALA A 332 -7.69 -9.95 21.80
N GLY A 333 -7.13 -10.35 20.66
CA GLY A 333 -7.63 -11.51 19.93
C GLY A 333 -6.98 -11.71 18.57
N ILE A 334 -7.60 -12.59 17.79
CA ILE A 334 -7.26 -12.84 16.39
C ILE A 334 -8.16 -12.03 15.47
N MET A 335 -7.64 -11.59 14.34
CA MET A 335 -8.33 -10.71 13.41
C MET A 335 -8.03 -11.09 11.97
N LEU A 336 -9.05 -11.02 11.11
CA LEU A 336 -8.93 -10.93 9.65
C LEU A 336 -9.31 -9.51 9.23
N ARG A 337 -8.52 -8.87 8.38
CA ARG A 337 -8.77 -7.50 7.89
C ARG A 337 -8.32 -7.34 6.45
N GLU A 338 -9.09 -6.60 5.67
CA GLU A 338 -8.89 -6.43 4.23
C GLU A 338 -7.57 -5.73 3.87
N HIS A 339 -7.28 -4.61 4.51
CA HIS A 339 -6.09 -3.80 4.27
C HIS A 339 -5.56 -3.19 5.56
N LEU A 340 -4.38 -2.58 5.59
CA LEU A 340 -3.73 -2.04 6.80
C LEU A 340 -4.18 -0.60 7.18
N GLY A 341 -4.99 0.05 6.35
CA GLY A 341 -5.67 1.32 6.66
C GLY A 341 -6.69 1.24 7.81
N HIS A 342 -6.87 2.31 8.58
CA HIS A 342 -7.67 2.33 9.82
C HIS A 342 -9.18 2.02 9.65
N THR A 343 -9.77 2.30 8.49
CA THR A 343 -11.19 2.03 8.14
C THR A 343 -11.42 0.68 7.46
N SER A 344 -10.43 -0.22 7.49
CA SER A 344 -10.50 -1.53 6.82
C SER A 344 -11.72 -2.35 7.26
N GLN A 345 -12.33 -3.03 6.30
CA GLN A 345 -13.21 -4.15 6.59
C GLN A 345 -12.47 -5.18 7.44
N GLN A 346 -13.10 -5.67 8.51
CA GLN A 346 -12.45 -6.60 9.44
C GLN A 346 -13.43 -7.44 10.26
N VAL A 347 -12.94 -8.59 10.69
CA VAL A 347 -13.59 -9.47 11.67
C VAL A 347 -12.58 -9.80 12.76
N MET A 348 -12.97 -9.59 14.01
CA MET A 348 -12.18 -9.96 15.18
C MET A 348 -12.94 -10.98 16.02
N LEU A 349 -12.20 -11.99 16.48
CA LEU A 349 -12.61 -12.88 17.56
C LEU A 349 -11.61 -12.68 18.69
N GLY A 350 -12.09 -12.25 19.85
CA GLY A 350 -11.20 -11.86 20.95
C GLY A 350 -11.89 -11.73 22.29
N PHE A 351 -11.17 -11.15 23.24
CA PHE A 351 -11.61 -10.89 24.60
C PHE A 351 -11.64 -9.41 24.90
N SER A 352 -12.67 -8.95 25.62
CA SER A 352 -12.68 -7.66 26.30
C SER A 352 -13.08 -7.84 27.77
N PRO A 353 -12.60 -6.98 28.69
CA PRO A 353 -13.02 -7.06 30.09
C PRO A 353 -14.53 -6.95 30.27
N GLN A 354 -15.20 -6.09 29.49
CA GLN A 354 -16.64 -5.90 29.58
C GLN A 354 -17.46 -7.06 28.99
N LEU A 355 -17.03 -7.67 27.88
CA LEU A 355 -17.87 -8.61 27.13
C LEU A 355 -17.53 -10.08 27.41
N GLY A 356 -16.30 -10.35 27.87
CA GLY A 356 -15.72 -11.70 27.79
C GLY A 356 -15.26 -11.98 26.36
N VAL A 357 -15.47 -13.21 25.88
CA VAL A 357 -15.21 -13.54 24.48
C VAL A 357 -16.25 -12.88 23.57
N PHE A 358 -15.83 -12.31 22.45
CA PHE A 358 -16.70 -11.63 21.49
C PHE A 358 -16.25 -11.89 20.05
N SER A 359 -17.20 -11.80 19.14
CA SER A 359 -16.98 -11.68 17.70
C SER A 359 -17.49 -10.32 17.25
N SER A 360 -16.75 -9.65 16.37
CA SER A 360 -17.16 -8.37 15.77
C SER A 360 -17.07 -8.41 14.25
N ARG A 361 -17.84 -7.53 13.61
CA ARG A 361 -17.78 -7.19 12.19
C ARG A 361 -17.61 -5.68 12.09
N ASN A 362 -16.54 -5.23 11.45
CA ASN A 362 -16.23 -3.80 11.26
C ASN A 362 -16.35 -3.00 12.58
N GLY A 363 -15.75 -3.51 13.65
CA GLY A 363 -15.76 -2.88 14.98
C GLY A 363 -17.00 -3.15 15.82
N HIS A 364 -18.12 -3.51 15.18
CA HIS A 364 -19.39 -3.76 15.85
C HIS A 364 -19.47 -5.19 16.38
N VAL A 365 -19.75 -5.34 17.67
CA VAL A 365 -19.90 -6.64 18.31
C VAL A 365 -21.19 -7.31 17.82
N VAL A 366 -21.06 -8.50 17.25
CA VAL A 366 -22.19 -9.30 16.75
C VAL A 366 -22.55 -10.46 17.67
N ARG A 367 -21.60 -10.91 18.51
CA ARG A 367 -21.80 -11.97 19.50
C ARG A 367 -20.86 -11.79 20.67
N ALA A 368 -21.34 -12.06 21.90
CA ALA A 368 -20.50 -12.07 23.09
C ALA A 368 -20.93 -13.18 24.07
N ARG A 369 -19.99 -13.66 24.90
CA ARG A 369 -20.23 -14.61 25.99
C ARG A 369 -19.24 -14.36 27.14
N LYS A 370 -19.73 -14.41 28.38
CA LYS A 370 -18.93 -14.20 29.59
C LYS A 370 -17.96 -15.37 29.83
N LEU A 371 -16.83 -15.33 29.14
CA LEU A 371 -15.67 -16.21 29.30
C LEU A 371 -14.41 -15.35 29.40
N SER A 372 -13.41 -15.87 30.10
CA SER A 372 -12.11 -15.22 30.27
C SER A 372 -10.99 -16.10 29.71
N PRO A 373 -9.85 -15.52 29.30
CA PRO A 373 -8.64 -16.28 28.99
C PRO A 373 -8.22 -17.19 30.17
N PRO A 374 -7.57 -18.34 29.92
CA PRO A 374 -7.09 -18.78 28.61
C PRO A 374 -8.14 -19.52 27.77
N TYR A 375 -8.16 -19.29 26.45
CA TYR A 375 -9.06 -19.96 25.51
C TYR A 375 -8.46 -20.03 24.10
N ARG A 376 -8.80 -21.08 23.35
CA ARG A 376 -8.44 -21.23 21.93
C ARG A 376 -9.47 -20.51 21.07
N LEU A 377 -8.99 -19.73 20.12
CA LEU A 377 -9.80 -19.00 19.15
C LEU A 377 -9.40 -19.45 17.74
N ARG A 378 -10.38 -19.52 16.83
CA ARG A 378 -10.17 -19.75 15.40
C ARG A 378 -11.05 -18.84 14.57
N LEU A 379 -10.46 -18.24 13.54
CA LEU A 379 -11.18 -17.59 12.44
C LEU A 379 -10.83 -18.34 11.16
N GLN A 380 -11.83 -18.81 10.43
CA GLN A 380 -11.68 -19.50 9.15
C GLN A 380 -12.45 -18.76 8.07
N ARG A 381 -11.75 -18.35 7.00
CA ARG A 381 -12.33 -17.72 5.82
C ARG A 381 -12.60 -18.76 4.74
N GLN A 382 -13.84 -18.78 4.26
CA GLN A 382 -14.28 -19.53 3.08
C GLN A 382 -15.12 -18.62 2.18
N GLY A 383 -14.52 -18.14 1.09
CA GLY A 383 -15.11 -17.10 0.25
C GLY A 383 -15.38 -15.82 1.04
N ARG A 384 -16.66 -15.47 1.16
CA ARG A 384 -17.15 -14.30 1.92
C ARG A 384 -17.66 -14.64 3.33
N THR A 385 -17.55 -15.90 3.76
CA THR A 385 -17.96 -16.30 5.10
C THR A 385 -16.73 -16.49 5.97
N ILE A 386 -16.73 -15.85 7.14
CA ILE A 386 -15.72 -16.01 8.17
C ILE A 386 -16.39 -16.68 9.38
N THR A 387 -15.98 -17.92 9.66
CA THR A 387 -16.49 -18.69 10.79
C THR A 387 -15.58 -18.50 12.00
N ALA A 388 -16.14 -17.99 13.08
CA ALA A 388 -15.52 -17.90 14.40
C ALA A 388 -15.81 -19.18 15.19
N SER A 389 -14.77 -19.81 15.74
CA SER A 389 -14.89 -20.96 16.65
C SER A 389 -14.04 -20.75 17.89
N ILE A 390 -14.47 -21.33 19.00
CA ILE A 390 -13.76 -21.26 20.28
C ILE A 390 -13.64 -22.65 20.90
N ALA A 391 -12.59 -22.89 21.67
CA ALA A 391 -12.42 -24.13 22.43
C ALA A 391 -11.69 -23.87 23.75
N SER A 392 -12.03 -24.62 24.80
CA SER A 392 -11.22 -24.57 26.02
C SER A 392 -9.79 -25.08 25.77
N VAL A 393 -8.84 -24.75 26.64
CA VAL A 393 -7.44 -25.15 26.47
C VAL A 393 -7.14 -26.60 26.88
N THR A 394 -8.15 -27.35 27.35
CA THR A 394 -7.97 -28.74 27.80
C THR A 394 -7.67 -29.69 26.62
N ALA A 395 -6.97 -30.79 26.90
CA ALA A 395 -6.52 -31.73 25.86
C ALA A 395 -7.67 -32.40 25.08
N ALA A 396 -8.86 -32.50 25.68
CA ALA A 396 -10.05 -33.13 25.09
C ALA A 396 -11.03 -32.12 24.46
N ALA A 397 -10.70 -30.82 24.42
CA ALA A 397 -11.60 -29.79 23.94
C ALA A 397 -11.83 -29.89 22.43
N THR A 398 -13.09 -29.89 22.01
CA THR A 398 -13.51 -29.78 20.61
C THR A 398 -13.81 -28.33 20.26
N TRP A 399 -13.69 -27.98 18.97
CA TRP A 399 -14.07 -26.67 18.46
C TRP A 399 -15.58 -26.47 18.54
N GLU A 400 -16.02 -25.44 19.25
CA GLU A 400 -17.40 -24.96 19.29
C GLU A 400 -17.57 -23.82 18.29
N PRO A 401 -18.49 -23.92 17.29
CA PRO A 401 -18.86 -22.78 16.46
C PRO A 401 -19.42 -21.65 17.33
N PHE A 402 -18.88 -20.45 17.18
CA PHE A 402 -19.26 -19.30 17.97
C PHE A 402 -20.17 -18.34 17.20
N TYR A 403 -19.79 -17.99 15.97
CA TYR A 403 -20.57 -17.11 15.10
C TYR A 403 -20.05 -17.16 13.65
N ASP A 404 -20.92 -16.97 12.67
CA ASP A 404 -20.53 -16.80 11.26
C ASP A 404 -20.74 -15.34 10.85
N VAL A 405 -19.70 -14.74 10.28
CA VAL A 405 -19.75 -13.39 9.72
C VAL A 405 -19.66 -13.47 8.20
N THR A 406 -20.71 -13.02 7.52
CA THR A 406 -20.67 -12.82 6.06
C THR A 406 -20.18 -11.41 5.75
N ILE A 407 -19.02 -11.29 5.13
CA ILE A 407 -18.40 -10.02 4.73
C ILE A 407 -17.58 -10.25 3.45
N GLU A 408 -17.78 -9.39 2.46
CA GLU A 408 -16.99 -9.44 1.24
C GLU A 408 -15.68 -8.69 1.47
N MET A 409 -14.55 -9.31 1.12
CA MET A 409 -13.22 -8.70 1.20
C MET A 409 -12.43 -8.99 -0.07
N ALA A 410 -11.34 -8.27 -0.28
CA ALA A 410 -10.34 -8.52 -1.32
C ALA A 410 -9.83 -9.97 -1.30
N PRO A 411 -9.43 -10.54 -2.45
CA PRO A 411 -8.87 -11.91 -2.50
C PRO A 411 -7.72 -12.12 -1.50
N THR A 412 -6.77 -11.19 -1.45
CA THR A 412 -5.68 -11.16 -0.48
C THR A 412 -5.96 -10.14 0.62
N ILE A 413 -5.95 -10.63 1.85
CA ILE A 413 -6.20 -9.87 3.09
C ILE A 413 -5.06 -10.13 4.09
N TYR A 414 -5.22 -9.64 5.31
CA TYR A 414 -4.31 -9.91 6.42
C TYR A 414 -5.02 -10.65 7.54
N LEU A 415 -4.32 -11.63 8.12
CA LEU A 415 -4.73 -12.25 9.37
C LEU A 415 -3.65 -12.09 10.43
N GLY A 416 -4.05 -12.08 11.71
CA GLY A 416 -3.07 -11.82 12.75
C GLY A 416 -3.62 -11.65 14.15
N LEU A 417 -2.73 -11.20 15.03
CA LEU A 417 -2.98 -10.90 16.43
C LEU A 417 -3.17 -9.39 16.60
N ALA A 418 -4.22 -8.98 17.31
CA ALA A 418 -4.55 -7.58 17.53
C ALA A 418 -4.75 -7.27 19.01
N VAL A 419 -4.20 -6.14 19.48
CA VAL A 419 -4.36 -5.64 20.86
C VAL A 419 -4.61 -4.14 20.87
N THR A 420 -5.59 -3.69 21.64
CA THR A 420 -5.86 -2.27 21.92
C THR A 420 -6.27 -2.04 23.36
N SER A 421 -5.78 -0.96 23.94
CA SER A 421 -6.17 -0.48 25.27
C SER A 421 -7.53 0.18 25.31
N CYS A 422 -8.08 0.59 24.16
CA CYS A 422 -9.25 1.48 24.09
C CYS A 422 -9.01 2.88 24.73
N ASP A 423 -7.77 3.18 25.12
CA ASP A 423 -7.35 4.43 25.76
C ASP A 423 -5.96 4.81 25.21
N PRO A 424 -5.83 5.94 24.48
CA PRO A 424 -4.57 6.31 23.83
C PRO A 424 -3.44 6.67 24.82
N THR A 425 -3.72 6.78 26.12
CA THR A 425 -2.74 7.17 27.15
C THR A 425 -2.05 5.99 27.83
N VAL A 426 -2.54 4.76 27.62
CA VAL A 426 -2.00 3.54 28.23
C VAL A 426 -1.97 2.39 27.23
N VAL A 427 -1.15 1.38 27.50
CA VAL A 427 -1.12 0.14 26.71
C VAL A 427 -1.88 -0.98 27.42
N SER A 428 -2.59 -1.81 26.65
CA SER A 428 -3.04 -3.12 27.07
C SER A 428 -2.02 -4.18 26.66
N VAL A 429 -1.90 -5.24 27.45
CA VAL A 429 -0.95 -6.33 27.21
C VAL A 429 -1.69 -7.63 26.99
N ALA A 430 -1.41 -8.33 25.89
CA ALA A 430 -1.93 -9.66 25.67
C ALA A 430 -0.83 -10.65 25.28
N LYS A 431 -1.02 -11.90 25.70
CA LYS A 431 -0.11 -13.01 25.45
C LYS A 431 -0.82 -14.06 24.61
N PHE A 432 -0.17 -14.51 23.56
CA PHE A 432 -0.71 -15.50 22.62
C PHE A 432 0.27 -16.65 22.43
N SER A 433 -0.21 -17.87 22.49
CA SER A 433 0.56 -19.08 22.23
C SER A 433 -0.11 -19.94 21.17
N GLN A 434 0.61 -20.96 20.67
CA GLN A 434 0.09 -21.93 19.70
C GLN A 434 -0.54 -21.27 18.45
N VAL A 435 0.07 -20.18 17.98
CA VAL A 435 -0.40 -19.46 16.79
C VAL A 435 -0.15 -20.32 15.55
N LYS A 436 -1.22 -20.67 14.83
CA LYS A 436 -1.16 -21.51 13.63
C LYS A 436 -1.92 -20.85 12.50
N LEU A 437 -1.31 -20.84 11.32
CA LEU A 437 -1.91 -20.37 10.08
C LEU A 437 -2.07 -21.54 9.11
N GLN A 438 -3.15 -21.56 8.33
CA GLN A 438 -3.42 -22.61 7.34
C GLN A 438 -4.11 -22.03 6.12
N GLY A 439 -3.77 -22.53 4.92
CA GLY A 439 -4.40 -22.16 3.64
C GLY A 439 -4.06 -20.73 3.20
N GLY A 440 -3.64 -20.55 1.94
CA GLY A 440 -3.46 -19.21 1.37
C GLY A 440 -2.36 -18.34 2.00
N ILE A 441 -1.51 -18.90 2.87
CA ILE A 441 -0.44 -18.18 3.57
C ILE A 441 0.85 -18.27 2.75
N GLY A 442 1.58 -17.17 2.63
CA GLY A 442 2.84 -17.09 1.86
C GLY A 442 2.64 -16.79 0.37
N ARG A 443 3.75 -16.69 -0.38
CA ARG A 443 3.72 -16.33 -1.81
C ARG A 443 2.89 -17.32 -2.65
N ASP A 444 2.04 -16.77 -3.52
CA ASP A 444 1.32 -17.45 -4.60
C ASP A 444 0.35 -18.58 -4.21
N GLY A 445 -0.17 -18.59 -2.98
CA GLY A 445 -1.24 -19.51 -2.58
C GLY A 445 -0.88 -21.01 -2.66
N SER A 446 0.41 -21.33 -2.82
CA SER A 446 0.91 -22.71 -2.92
C SER A 446 1.85 -23.00 -1.76
N TYR A 447 1.29 -23.58 -0.69
CA TYR A 447 2.09 -24.27 0.31
C TYR A 447 2.16 -25.75 -0.07
N SER A 448 3.37 -26.24 -0.35
CA SER A 448 3.66 -27.67 -0.23
C SER A 448 3.44 -28.07 1.23
N ALA A 449 2.59 -29.06 1.48
CA ALA A 449 2.39 -29.65 2.80
C ALA A 449 3.74 -30.11 3.39
N GLY A 450 4.41 -29.24 4.15
CA GLY A 450 5.79 -29.53 4.58
C GLY A 450 6.43 -28.56 5.57
N ARG A 451 5.80 -27.42 5.92
CA ARG A 451 6.38 -26.51 6.93
C ARG A 451 5.47 -26.22 8.14
N LEU A 452 4.71 -27.23 8.52
CA LEU A 452 4.26 -27.44 9.88
C LEU A 452 4.50 -28.91 10.18
N LEU A 453 5.69 -29.22 10.70
CA LEU A 453 6.03 -30.33 11.60
C LEU A 453 7.55 -30.44 11.72
N LEU A 454 8.09 -29.94 12.83
CA LEU A 454 9.07 -30.64 13.67
C LEU A 454 8.65 -30.19 15.08
N GLN A 455 7.87 -30.90 15.90
CA GLN A 455 8.14 -32.21 16.51
C GLN A 455 9.64 -32.48 16.67
N ASN A 456 10.29 -31.81 17.61
CA ASN A 456 10.43 -32.21 19.02
C ASN A 456 11.09 -31.10 19.83
#